data_AF-A0A662Q9B2-F1
#
_entry.id   AF-A0A662Q9B2-F1
#
_cell.length_a   1.000
_cell.length_b   1.000
_cell.length_c   1.000
_cell.angle_alpha   90.00
_cell.angle_beta   90.00
_cell.angle_gamma   90.00
#
_symmetry.space_group_name_H-M   'P 1'
#
loop_
_entity.id
_entity.type
_entity.pdbx_description
1 polymer ?
#
loop_
_entity_poly.entity_id
_entity_poly.type
_entity_poly.pdbx_seq_one_letter_code
_entity_poly.pdbx_strand_id
1 'polypeptide(L)'
;MIGWIEQVLQLTIQVGTIYLLASLGEIYAERSGILNLGIEGMMVMGAAIAFIFTLAYGHFIAILASILTGILMSLILAVMAIHMRLNQVVTGLALTILGL
;
A
#
# COMPACT_ATOMS: atom_id res chain seq x y z
N MET A 1 -5.48 29.53 12.80
CA MET A 1 -6.31 29.05 11.66
C MET A 1 -5.52 29.04 10.36
N ILE A 2 -4.90 30.16 9.95
CA ILE A 2 -4.09 30.23 8.71
C ILE A 2 -2.92 29.22 8.71
N GLY A 3 -2.12 29.15 9.80
CA GLY A 3 -1.00 28.20 9.86
C GLY A 3 -1.37 26.71 9.80
N TRP A 4 -2.59 26.33 10.22
CA TRP A 4 -3.06 24.95 10.08
C TRP A 4 -3.33 24.61 8.60
N ILE A 5 -3.92 25.56 7.87
CA ILE A 5 -4.19 25.40 6.42
C ILE A 5 -2.87 25.26 5.65
N GLU A 6 -1.86 26.08 5.98
CA GLU A 6 -0.53 25.99 5.38
C GLU A 6 0.11 24.61 5.60
N GLN A 7 0.02 24.06 6.82
CA GLN A 7 0.55 22.73 7.13
C GLN A 7 -0.16 21.61 6.36
N VAL A 8 -1.50 21.65 6.28
CA VAL A 8 -2.27 20.66 5.53
C VAL A 8 -1.91 20.70 4.05
N LEU A 9 -1.77 21.89 3.46
CA LEU A 9 -1.39 22.03 2.06
C LEU A 9 0.02 21.48 1.78
N GLN A 10 0.99 21.76 2.66
CA GLN A 10 2.35 21.21 2.53
C GLN A 10 2.35 19.67 2.61
N LEU A 11 1.66 19.09 3.59
CA LEU A 11 1.57 17.63 3.75
C LEU A 11 0.86 16.97 2.57
N THR A 12 -0.22 17.60 2.07
CA THR A 12 -0.97 17.08 0.92
C THR A 12 -0.06 16.97 -0.31
N ILE A 13 0.80 17.96 -0.56
CA ILE A 13 1.73 17.92 -1.69
C ILE A 13 2.81 16.85 -1.48
N GLN A 14 3.39 16.78 -0.27
CA GLN A 14 4.47 15.84 0.03
C GLN A 14 4.03 14.37 -0.03
N VAL A 15 2.89 14.05 0.58
CA VAL A 15 2.41 12.66 0.68
C VAL A 15 1.53 12.30 -0.52
N GLY A 16 0.91 13.29 -1.16
CA GLY A 16 0.01 13.11 -2.30
C GLY A 16 0.65 12.40 -3.48
N THR A 17 1.92 12.62 -3.77
CA THR A 17 2.61 11.89 -4.86
C THR A 17 2.63 10.38 -4.63
N ILE A 18 2.87 9.95 -3.39
CA ILE A 18 2.90 8.53 -3.02
C ILE A 18 1.50 7.94 -3.14
N TYR A 19 0.49 8.63 -2.61
CA TYR A 19 -0.90 8.18 -2.72
C TYR A 19 -1.42 8.20 -4.16
N LEU A 20 -0.98 9.12 -5.02
CA LEU A 20 -1.35 9.13 -6.43
C LEU A 20 -0.91 7.83 -7.14
N LEU A 21 0.31 7.35 -6.85
CA LEU A 21 0.79 6.08 -7.40
C LEU A 21 -0.05 4.89 -6.90
N ALA A 22 -0.38 4.89 -5.60
CA ALA A 22 -1.25 3.87 -5.00
C ALA A 22 -2.65 3.89 -5.62
N SER A 23 -3.26 5.07 -5.76
CA SER A 23 -4.59 5.26 -6.37
C SER A 23 -4.63 4.83 -7.83
N LEU A 24 -3.55 5.04 -8.60
CA LEU A 24 -3.48 4.51 -9.97
C LEU A 24 -3.59 2.97 -9.96
N GLY A 25 -2.87 2.30 -9.06
CA GLY A 25 -2.96 0.85 -8.87
C GLY A 25 -4.37 0.40 -8.50
N GLU A 26 -5.01 1.07 -7.54
CA GLU A 26 -6.40 0.80 -7.13
C GLU A 26 -7.38 0.95 -8.28
N ILE A 27 -7.25 1.97 -9.13
CA ILE A 27 -8.13 2.14 -10.29
C ILE A 27 -8.06 0.92 -11.21
N TYR A 28 -6.86 0.35 -11.43
CA TYR A 28 -6.74 -0.88 -12.21
C TYR A 28 -7.37 -2.08 -11.51
N ALA A 29 -7.17 -2.21 -10.19
CA ALA A 29 -7.77 -3.29 -9.40
C ALA A 29 -9.30 -3.22 -9.43
N GLU A 30 -9.89 -2.04 -9.17
CA GLU A 30 -11.34 -1.84 -9.15
C GLU A 30 -11.94 -2.08 -10.54
N ARG A 31 -11.27 -1.66 -11.62
CA ARG A 31 -11.71 -1.95 -12.99
C ARG A 31 -11.70 -3.45 -13.31
N SER A 32 -10.87 -4.24 -12.62
CA SER A 32 -10.88 -5.71 -12.71
C SER A 32 -11.91 -6.39 -11.81
N GLY A 33 -12.67 -5.61 -11.02
CA GLY A 33 -13.67 -6.10 -10.08
C GLY A 33 -13.10 -6.51 -8.72
N ILE A 34 -11.87 -6.09 -8.40
CA ILE A 34 -11.22 -6.33 -7.11
C ILE A 34 -11.05 -5.01 -6.38
N LEU A 35 -11.73 -4.87 -5.25
CA LEU A 35 -11.66 -3.71 -4.38
C LEU A 35 -10.60 -3.95 -3.31
N ASN A 36 -9.51 -3.16 -3.32
CA ASN A 36 -8.37 -3.36 -2.44
C ASN A 36 -8.29 -2.27 -1.35
N LEU A 37 -9.13 -2.45 -0.33
CA LEU A 37 -9.06 -1.68 0.93
C LEU A 37 -7.82 -2.01 1.78
N GLY A 38 -6.95 -2.93 1.31
CA GLY A 38 -5.71 -3.34 1.96
C GLY A 38 -4.50 -2.47 1.63
N ILE A 39 -4.63 -1.51 0.70
CA ILE A 39 -3.47 -0.82 0.12
C ILE A 39 -2.66 -0.01 1.14
N GLU A 40 -3.31 0.58 2.14
CA GLU A 40 -2.60 1.30 3.20
C GLU A 40 -1.64 0.37 3.97
N GLY A 41 -2.09 -0.83 4.34
CA GLY A 41 -1.21 -1.82 4.97
C GLY A 41 -0.10 -2.30 4.04
N MET A 42 -0.38 -2.48 2.75
CA MET A 42 0.64 -2.84 1.75
C MET A 42 1.73 -1.76 1.65
N MET A 43 1.34 -0.48 1.67
CA MET A 43 2.26 0.65 1.65
C MET A 43 3.13 0.69 2.92
N VAL A 44 2.53 0.52 4.10
CA VAL A 44 3.26 0.53 5.38
C VAL A 44 4.24 -0.65 5.46
N MET A 45 3.81 -1.85 5.08
CA MET A 45 4.67 -3.03 5.05
C MET A 45 5.83 -2.86 4.05
N GLY A 46 5.56 -2.29 2.87
CA GLY A 46 6.59 -1.94 1.90
C GLY A 46 7.62 -0.95 2.45
N ALA A 47 7.16 0.08 3.20
CA ALA A 47 8.04 1.05 3.85
C ALA A 47 8.90 0.40 4.96
N ALA A 48 8.33 -0.49 5.78
CA ALA A 48 9.05 -1.22 6.81
C ALA A 48 10.15 -2.11 6.20
N ILE A 49 9.83 -2.87 5.14
CA ILE A 49 10.80 -3.72 4.45
C ILE A 49 11.89 -2.88 3.76
N ALA A 50 11.53 -1.78 3.11
CA ALA A 50 12.51 -0.87 2.52
C ALA A 50 13.50 -0.33 3.56
N PHE A 51 13.02 0.05 4.75
CA PHE A 51 13.89 0.50 5.85
C PHE A 51 14.87 -0.60 6.29
N ILE A 52 14.35 -1.80 6.59
CA ILE A 52 15.16 -2.95 7.05
C ILE A 52 16.25 -3.29 6.02
N PHE A 53 15.88 -3.42 4.74
CA PHE A 53 16.80 -3.83 3.70
C PHE A 53 17.77 -2.72 3.27
N THR A 54 17.38 -1.45 3.40
CA THR A 54 18.29 -0.33 3.15
C THR A 54 19.47 -0.38 4.11
N LEU A 55 19.20 -0.65 5.39
CA LEU A 55 20.24 -0.74 6.43
C LEU A 55 21.15 -1.96 6.25
N ALA A 56 20.60 -3.10 5.82
CA ALA A 56 21.35 -4.35 5.72
C ALA A 56 22.10 -4.53 4.39
N TYR A 57 21.51 -4.08 3.28
CA TYR A 57 21.96 -4.44 1.92
C TYR A 57 22.07 -3.25 0.96
N GLY A 58 21.64 -2.05 1.38
CA GLY A 58 21.66 -0.83 0.57
C GLY A 58 20.39 -0.61 -0.27
N HIS A 59 20.31 0.57 -0.89
CA HIS A 59 19.07 1.11 -1.48
C HIS A 59 18.49 0.25 -2.61
N PHE A 60 19.33 -0.29 -3.50
CA PHE A 60 18.84 -1.06 -4.66
C PHE A 60 18.14 -2.35 -4.25
N ILE A 61 18.70 -3.07 -3.29
CA ILE A 61 18.11 -4.31 -2.78
C ILE A 61 16.83 -4.00 -1.99
N ALA A 62 16.81 -2.90 -1.25
CA ALA A 62 15.62 -2.45 -0.54
C ALA A 62 14.42 -2.16 -1.46
N ILE A 63 14.67 -1.53 -2.62
CA ILE A 63 13.63 -1.28 -3.63
C ILE A 63 13.07 -2.60 -4.16
N LEU A 64 13.94 -3.57 -4.49
CA LEU A 64 13.48 -4.88 -4.96
C LEU A 64 12.66 -5.60 -3.89
N ALA A 65 13.13 -5.57 -2.64
CA ALA A 65 12.46 -6.20 -1.52
C ALA A 65 11.07 -5.60 -1.27
N SER A 66 10.93 -4.27 -1.30
CA SER A 66 9.62 -3.62 -1.10
C SER A 66 8.64 -3.87 -2.24
N ILE A 67 9.11 -3.95 -3.49
CA ILE A 67 8.28 -4.35 -4.64
C ILE A 67 7.75 -5.77 -4.43
N LEU A 68 8.63 -6.71 -4.05
CA LEU A 68 8.23 -8.10 -3.79
C LEU A 68 7.22 -8.20 -2.65
N THR A 69 7.40 -7.43 -1.58
CA THR A 69 6.45 -7.34 -0.47
C THR A 69 5.06 -6.89 -0.93
N GLY A 70 4.99 -5.84 -1.74
CA GLY A 70 3.72 -5.38 -2.32
C GLY A 70 3.04 -6.47 -3.17
N ILE A 71 3.80 -7.13 -4.05
CA ILE A 71 3.31 -8.23 -4.88
C ILE A 71 2.76 -9.38 -4.01
N LEU A 72 3.50 -9.79 -2.99
CA LEU A 72 3.10 -10.88 -2.10
C LEU A 72 1.82 -10.53 -1.34
N MET A 73 1.68 -9.31 -0.85
CA MET A 73 0.48 -8.86 -0.16
C MET A 73 -0.73 -8.76 -1.09
N SER A 74 -0.56 -8.24 -2.31
CA SER A 74 -1.64 -8.22 -3.30
C SER A 74 -2.03 -9.63 -3.75
N LEU A 75 -1.09 -10.58 -3.79
CA LEU A 75 -1.39 -11.99 -4.06
C LEU A 75 -2.26 -12.62 -2.96
N ILE A 76 -1.99 -12.29 -1.68
CA ILE A 76 -2.84 -12.74 -0.57
C ILE A 76 -4.27 -12.24 -0.77
N LEU A 77 -4.45 -10.95 -1.11
CA LEU A 77 -5.78 -10.41 -1.42
C LEU A 77 -6.42 -11.15 -2.61
N ALA A 78 -5.67 -11.36 -3.70
CA ALA A 78 -6.18 -12.02 -4.89
C ALA A 78 -6.63 -13.46 -4.62
N VAL A 79 -5.89 -14.22 -3.81
CA VAL A 79 -6.29 -15.57 -3.39
C VAL A 79 -7.57 -15.52 -2.55
N MET A 80 -7.63 -14.63 -1.56
CA MET A 80 -8.80 -14.49 -0.69
C MET A 80 -10.06 -14.04 -1.46
N ALA A 81 -9.91 -13.08 -2.38
CA ALA A 81 -11.02 -12.49 -3.13
C ALA A 81 -11.48 -13.39 -4.29
N ILE A 82 -10.55 -13.98 -5.06
CA ILE A 82 -10.86 -14.71 -6.30
C ILE A 82 -11.09 -16.19 -6.03
N HIS A 83 -10.16 -16.84 -5.33
CA HIS A 83 -10.20 -18.29 -5.13
C HIS A 83 -11.12 -18.66 -3.96
N MET A 84 -10.99 -17.95 -2.84
CA MET A 84 -11.77 -18.23 -1.62
C MET A 84 -13.11 -17.48 -1.59
N ARG A 85 -13.31 -16.48 -2.46
CA ARG A 85 -14.53 -15.66 -2.57
C ARG A 85 -14.97 -15.04 -1.24
N LEU A 86 -13.99 -14.62 -0.44
CA LEU A 86 -14.25 -13.91 0.80
C LEU A 86 -14.74 -12.49 0.53
N ASN A 87 -15.38 -11.88 1.54
CA ASN A 87 -15.78 -10.49 1.47
C ASN A 87 -14.55 -9.57 1.38
N GLN A 88 -14.38 -8.92 0.23
CA GLN A 88 -13.24 -8.07 -0.10
C GLN A 88 -13.06 -6.90 0.87
N VAL A 89 -14.14 -6.40 1.46
CA VAL A 89 -14.09 -5.32 2.47
C VAL A 89 -13.42 -5.81 3.74
N VAL A 90 -13.85 -6.97 4.25
CA VAL A 90 -13.29 -7.55 5.47
C VAL A 90 -11.85 -7.97 5.25
N THR A 91 -11.54 -8.62 4.13
CA THR A 91 -10.18 -9.07 3.83
C THR A 91 -9.24 -7.91 3.55
N GLY A 92 -9.71 -6.86 2.87
CA GLY A 92 -8.94 -5.65 2.64
C GLY A 92 -8.60 -4.93 3.95
N LEU A 93 -9.58 -4.71 4.82
CA LEU A 93 -9.33 -4.12 6.14
C LEU A 93 -8.40 -4.98 7.00
N ALA A 94 -8.54 -6.30 6.95
CA ALA A 94 -7.63 -7.21 7.64
C ALA A 94 -6.19 -7.11 7.12
N LEU A 95 -5.99 -6.96 5.81
CA LEU A 95 -4.66 -6.72 5.23
C LEU A 95 -4.09 -5.36 5.61
N THR A 96 -4.93 -4.33 5.73
CA THR A 96 -4.51 -3.03 6.26
C THR A 96 -4.01 -3.15 7.68
N ILE A 97 -4.75 -3.85 8.55
CA ILE A 97 -4.34 -4.12 9.94
C ILE A 97 -3.07 -4.97 10.01
N LEU A 98 -2.88 -5.94 9.10
CA LEU A 98 -1.66 -6.74 9.04
C LEU A 98 -0.41 -5.89 8.77
N GLY A 99 -0.56 -4.82 7.99
CA GLY A 99 0.54 -3.93 7.62
C GLY A 99 0.88 -2.87 8.66
N LEU A 100 -0.11 -2.45 9.47
CA LEU A 100 0.00 -1.45 10.54
C LEU A 100 0.64 -2.02 11.81
#